data_AF-A0A8H2LD88-F1
#
_entry.id   AF-A0A8H2LD88-F1
#
_cell.length_a   1.000
_cell.length_b   1.000
_cell.length_c   1.000
_cell.angle_alpha   90.00
_cell.angle_beta   90.00
_cell.angle_gamma   90.00
#
_symmetry.space_group_name_H-M   'P 1'
#
loop_
_entity.id
_entity.type
_entity.pdbx_description
1 polymer ?
#
loop_
_entity_poly.entity_id
_entity_poly.type
_entity_poly.pdbx_seq_one_letter_code
_entity_poly.pdbx_strand_id
1 'polypeptide(L)'
;MEAVALIEKLGTTEKIQLHLLQVIDAFQNMDYHTLNDILDNGTYYQDMKKTAFIYRQQYIFNALQNLGDTYLNLSTDICTGCMCNEPIFVFTGNQSGRRYAIYIQFTQGKITDIFKCAIKSHMFDCLPP
;
A
#
# COMPACT_ATOMS: atom_id res chain seq x y z
N MET A 1 7.87 -13.86 2.27
CA MET A 1 8.61 -13.25 1.14
C MET A 1 9.19 -11.95 1.64
N GLU A 2 10.39 -11.59 1.18
CA GLU A 2 10.97 -10.29 1.44
C GLU A 2 10.38 -9.25 0.48
N ALA A 3 10.10 -8.04 0.96
CA ALA A 3 9.46 -6.98 0.16
C ALA A 3 10.26 -6.60 -1.10
N VAL A 4 11.58 -6.75 -1.03
CA VAL A 4 12.51 -6.52 -2.15
C VAL A 4 12.17 -7.42 -3.35
N ALA A 5 11.91 -8.70 -3.11
CA ALA A 5 11.58 -9.65 -4.18
C ALA A 5 10.25 -9.32 -4.87
N LEU A 6 9.28 -8.74 -4.14
CA LEU A 6 8.02 -8.30 -4.74
C LEU A 6 8.20 -7.03 -5.58
N ILE A 7 9.02 -6.08 -5.12
CA ILE A 7 9.35 -4.85 -5.85
C ILE A 7 10.05 -5.19 -7.17
N GLU A 8 11.04 -6.08 -7.13
CA GLU A 8 11.76 -6.54 -8.32
C GLU A 8 10.83 -7.23 -9.32
N LYS A 9 9.88 -8.04 -8.84
CA LYS A 9 8.90 -8.72 -9.69
C LYS A 9 7.90 -7.76 -10.35
N LEU A 10 7.50 -6.69 -9.66
CA LEU A 10 6.50 -5.73 -10.14
C LEU A 10 7.09 -4.68 -11.09
N GLY A 11 8.38 -4.35 -10.93
CA GLY A 11 9.03 -3.34 -11.76
C GLY A 11 9.68 -3.91 -13.01
N THR A 12 9.01 -3.77 -14.16
CA THR A 12 9.54 -4.18 -15.47
C THR A 12 10.63 -3.26 -16.04
N THR A 13 10.85 -2.09 -15.40
CA THR A 13 11.92 -1.13 -15.72
C THR A 13 12.40 -0.43 -14.45
N GLU A 14 13.64 0.08 -14.43
CA GLU A 14 14.22 0.84 -13.30
C GLU A 14 13.32 2.01 -12.87
N LYS A 15 12.69 2.69 -13.82
CA LYS A 15 11.78 3.81 -13.53
C LYS A 15 10.55 3.37 -12.73
N ILE A 16 10.02 2.18 -13.03
CA ILE A 16 8.84 1.64 -12.34
C ILE A 16 9.23 1.18 -10.93
N GLN A 17 10.39 0.52 -10.80
CA GLN A 17 10.94 0.14 -9.50
C GLN A 17 11.14 1.37 -8.61
N LEU A 18 11.73 2.43 -9.17
CA LEU A 18 11.93 3.69 -8.45
C LEU A 18 10.61 4.30 -7.99
N HIS A 19 9.60 4.38 -8.88
CA HIS A 19 8.30 4.92 -8.52
C HIS A 19 7.62 4.09 -7.41
N LEU A 20 7.67 2.76 -7.52
CA LEU A 20 7.12 1.88 -6.48
C LEU A 20 7.83 2.06 -5.15
N LEU A 21 9.17 2.18 -5.16
CA LEU A 21 9.97 2.47 -3.97
C LEU A 21 9.58 3.81 -3.34
N GLN A 22 9.37 4.86 -4.14
CA GLN A 22 8.91 6.16 -3.63
C GLN A 22 7.55 6.07 -2.95
N VAL A 23 6.61 5.32 -3.53
CA VAL A 23 5.28 5.10 -2.92
C VAL A 23 5.43 4.34 -1.60
N ILE A 24 6.18 3.24 -1.60
CA ILE A 24 6.41 2.43 -0.39
C ILE A 24 7.07 3.28 0.70
N ASP A 25 8.11 4.03 0.37
CA ASP A 25 8.82 4.89 1.31
C ASP A 25 7.89 5.95 1.91
N ALA A 26 7.04 6.57 1.09
CA ALA A 26 6.04 7.52 1.58
C ALA A 26 5.05 6.87 2.55
N PHE A 27 4.64 5.61 2.33
CA PHE A 27 3.85 4.86 3.32
C PHE A 27 4.64 4.54 4.59
N GLN A 28 5.90 4.09 4.47
CA GLN A 28 6.74 3.77 5.64
C GLN A 28 6.97 4.99 6.53
N ASN A 29 7.12 6.16 5.93
CA ASN A 29 7.32 7.44 6.62
C ASN A 29 6.01 8.16 6.97
N MET A 30 4.85 7.58 6.62
CA MET A 30 3.54 8.19 6.80
C MET A 30 3.44 9.61 6.20
N ASP A 31 4.10 9.81 5.05
CA ASP A 31 4.21 11.08 4.35
C ASP A 31 3.16 11.19 3.24
N TYR A 32 2.00 11.72 3.61
CA TYR A 32 0.92 11.94 2.65
C TYR A 32 1.20 13.10 1.66
N HIS A 33 2.15 14.00 1.96
CA HIS A 33 2.55 15.06 1.04
C HIS A 33 3.33 14.47 -0.12
N THR A 34 4.33 13.64 0.17
CA THR A 34 5.07 12.91 -0.86
C THR A 34 4.13 12.02 -1.69
N LEU A 35 3.19 11.30 -1.06
CA LEU A 35 2.16 10.54 -1.80
C LEU A 35 1.35 11.43 -2.76
N ASN A 36 0.97 12.63 -2.33
CA ASN A 36 0.21 13.55 -3.19
C ASN A 36 1.00 14.02 -4.40
N ASP A 37 2.31 14.21 -4.25
CA ASP A 37 3.18 14.73 -5.30
C ASP A 37 3.51 13.66 -6.36
N ILE A 38 3.66 12.41 -5.96
CA ILE A 38 4.08 11.33 -6.87
C ILE A 38 2.92 10.59 -7.55
N LEU A 39 1.71 10.61 -6.95
CA LEU A 39 0.53 9.95 -7.53
C LEU A 39 -0.14 10.79 -8.61
N ASP A 40 -0.69 10.11 -9.62
CA ASP A 40 -1.28 10.73 -10.81
C ASP A 40 -2.61 11.44 -10.49
N ASN A 41 -2.71 12.73 -10.85
CA ASN A 41 -3.92 13.54 -10.71
C ASN A 41 -5.11 13.03 -11.55
N GLY A 42 -4.85 12.33 -12.66
CA GLY A 42 -5.86 11.79 -13.56
C GLY A 42 -6.48 10.47 -13.10
N THR A 43 -5.92 9.86 -12.05
CA THR A 43 -6.25 8.49 -11.63
C THR A 43 -7.20 8.46 -10.43
N TYR A 44 -8.01 7.41 -10.38
CA TYR A 44 -8.83 7.06 -9.22
C TYR A 44 -8.09 6.00 -8.42
N TYR A 45 -8.04 6.21 -7.10
CA TYR A 45 -7.42 5.29 -6.16
C TYR A 45 -8.49 4.80 -5.17
N GLN A 46 -8.69 3.49 -5.11
CA GLN A 46 -9.75 2.84 -4.34
C GLN A 46 -11.15 3.41 -4.67
N ASP A 47 -11.44 3.59 -5.96
CA ASP A 47 -12.67 4.24 -6.48
C ASP A 47 -12.87 5.70 -6.02
N MET A 48 -11.80 6.37 -5.57
CA MET A 48 -11.84 7.77 -5.11
C MET A 48 -10.94 8.65 -5.98
N LYS A 49 -11.31 9.92 -6.19
CA LYS A 49 -10.37 10.89 -6.77
C LYS A 49 -9.11 10.98 -5.91
N LYS A 50 -7.93 11.20 -6.52
CA LYS A 50 -6.65 11.29 -5.79
C LYS A 50 -6.74 12.17 -4.53
N THR A 51 -7.34 13.35 -4.61
CA THR A 51 -7.46 14.25 -3.45
C THR A 51 -8.15 13.59 -2.26
N ALA A 52 -9.26 12.89 -2.48
CA ALA A 52 -9.98 12.17 -1.43
C ALA A 52 -9.20 10.96 -0.90
N PHE A 53 -8.48 10.26 -1.77
CA PHE A 53 -7.57 9.20 -1.37
C PHE A 53 -6.44 9.72 -0.46
N ILE A 54 -5.79 10.82 -0.83
CA ILE A 54 -4.73 11.46 -0.03
C ILE A 54 -5.25 11.89 1.33
N TYR A 55 -6.43 12.52 1.41
CA TYR A 55 -7.04 12.87 2.71
C TYR A 55 -7.31 11.65 3.58
N ARG A 56 -7.71 10.53 2.98
CA ARG A 56 -7.88 9.27 3.70
C ARG A 56 -6.57 8.73 4.24
N GLN A 57 -5.48 8.80 3.45
CA GLN A 57 -4.15 8.40 3.92
C GLN A 57 -3.68 9.29 5.07
N GLN A 58 -3.82 10.61 4.94
CA GLN A 58 -3.52 11.57 6.01
C GLN A 58 -4.24 11.20 7.32
N TYR A 59 -5.53 10.89 7.26
CA TYR A 59 -6.29 10.49 8.45
C TYR A 59 -5.73 9.22 9.11
N ILE A 60 -5.38 8.21 8.30
CA ILE A 60 -4.81 6.94 8.79
C ILE A 60 -3.43 7.18 9.41
N PHE A 61 -2.58 7.96 8.73
CA PHE A 61 -1.23 8.30 9.16
C PHE A 61 -1.24 9.06 10.49
N ASN A 62 -2.07 10.10 10.60
CA ASN A 62 -2.24 10.84 11.84
C ASN A 62 -2.72 9.92 12.98
N ALA A 63 -3.61 8.97 12.71
CA ALA A 63 -4.08 8.02 13.73
C ALA A 63 -2.96 7.08 14.22
N LEU A 64 -2.06 6.63 13.35
CA LEU A 64 -0.90 5.82 13.72
C LEU A 64 0.13 6.66 14.51
N GLN A 65 0.43 7.88 14.04
CA GLN A 65 1.31 8.80 14.75
C GLN A 65 0.80 9.15 16.15
N ASN A 66 -0.52 9.34 16.31
CA ASN A 66 -1.15 9.56 17.61
C ASN A 66 -1.04 8.35 18.56
N LEU A 67 -0.79 7.15 18.04
CA LEU A 67 -0.51 5.95 18.84
C LEU A 67 0.98 5.78 19.15
N GLY A 68 1.81 6.75 18.74
CA GLY A 68 3.25 6.77 18.97
C GLY A 68 4.08 6.18 17.84
N ASP A 69 3.47 5.74 16.73
CA ASP A 69 4.23 5.24 15.60
C ASP A 69 5.01 6.38 14.92
N THR A 70 6.29 6.16 14.66
CA THR A 70 7.18 7.12 13.97
C THR A 70 7.52 6.68 12.56
N TYR A 71 7.42 5.37 12.28
CA TYR A 71 7.58 4.77 10.96
C TYR A 71 6.83 3.42 10.93
N LEU A 72 6.62 2.89 9.72
CA LEU A 72 5.99 1.60 9.51
C LEU A 72 7.01 0.58 8.98
N ASN A 73 7.10 -0.56 9.64
CA ASN A 73 7.86 -1.70 9.18
C ASN A 73 7.16 -2.34 7.98
N LEU A 74 7.91 -2.55 6.90
CA LEU A 74 7.40 -3.16 5.68
C LEU A 74 7.57 -4.68 5.70
N SER A 75 6.49 -5.39 5.37
CA SER A 75 6.53 -6.80 4.99
C SER A 75 5.57 -7.06 3.83
N THR A 76 5.51 -8.29 3.36
CA THR A 76 4.53 -8.71 2.34
C THR A 76 3.67 -9.84 2.87
N ASP A 77 2.43 -9.88 2.43
CA ASP A 77 1.49 -10.95 2.74
C ASP A 77 0.62 -11.23 1.52
N ILE A 78 -0.40 -12.06 1.67
CA ILE A 78 -1.39 -12.34 0.65
C ILE A 78 -2.71 -11.67 1.01
N CYS A 79 -3.33 -11.02 0.02
CA CYS A 79 -4.65 -10.44 0.18
C CYS A 79 -5.70 -11.53 0.38
N THR A 80 -6.56 -11.35 1.38
CA THR A 80 -7.68 -12.27 1.70
C THR A 80 -9.05 -11.61 1.46
N GLY A 81 -9.06 -10.42 0.87
CA GLY A 81 -10.26 -9.66 0.54
C GLY A 81 -10.62 -9.75 -0.93
N CYS A 82 -11.09 -8.63 -1.49
CA CYS A 82 -11.57 -8.53 -2.87
C CYS A 82 -10.54 -8.95 -3.93
N MET A 83 -9.26 -8.85 -3.61
CA MET A 83 -8.16 -9.19 -4.51
C MET A 83 -7.42 -10.41 -3.98
N CYS A 84 -8.22 -11.42 -3.63
CA CYS A 84 -7.80 -12.67 -3.05
C CYS A 84 -6.58 -13.27 -3.78
N ASN A 85 -5.64 -13.83 -3.01
CA ASN A 85 -4.41 -14.48 -3.49
C ASN A 85 -3.38 -13.57 -4.15
N GLU A 86 -3.67 -12.28 -4.28
CA GLU A 86 -2.70 -11.31 -4.78
C GLU A 86 -1.70 -10.88 -3.69
N PRO A 87 -0.42 -10.68 -4.04
CA PRO A 87 0.59 -10.22 -3.09
C PRO A 87 0.32 -8.77 -2.68
N ILE A 88 0.49 -8.48 -1.40
CA ILE A 88 0.26 -7.16 -0.81
C ILE A 88 1.44 -6.69 0.01
N PHE A 89 1.53 -5.36 0.16
CA PHE A 89 2.44 -4.72 1.09
C PHE A 89 1.72 -4.50 2.42
N VAL A 90 2.41 -4.85 3.51
CA VAL A 90 1.90 -4.71 4.87
C VAL A 90 2.81 -3.76 5.63
N PHE A 91 2.23 -2.66 6.07
CA PHE A 91 2.88 -1.64 6.88
C PHE A 91 2.47 -1.84 8.34
N THR A 92 3.44 -2.06 9.22
CA THR A 92 3.20 -2.34 10.64
C THR A 92 3.81 -1.24 11.50
N GLY A 93 2.99 -0.55 12.29
CA GLY A 93 3.43 0.49 13.22
C GLY A 93 4.53 -0.01 14.17
N ASN A 94 5.61 0.74 14.28
CA ASN A 94 6.79 0.35 15.07
C ASN A 94 6.54 0.33 16.58
N GLN A 95 5.56 1.09 17.08
CA GLN A 95 5.17 1.11 18.50
C GLN A 95 3.85 0.40 18.73
N SER A 96 2.83 0.74 17.93
CA SER A 96 1.47 0.28 18.17
C SER A 96 1.21 -1.14 17.65
N GLY A 97 2.08 -1.67 16.77
CA GLY A 97 1.89 -2.95 16.08
C GLY A 97 0.67 -3.00 15.14
N ARG A 98 0.02 -1.87 14.85
CA ARG A 98 -1.16 -1.84 13.96
C ARG A 98 -0.72 -2.09 12.52
N ARG A 99 -1.48 -2.93 11.82
CA ARG A 99 -1.21 -3.33 10.44
C ARG A 99 -2.10 -2.55 9.48
N TYR A 100 -1.50 -2.03 8.42
CA TYR A 100 -2.18 -1.44 7.28
C TYR A 100 -1.67 -2.11 6.02
N ALA A 101 -2.57 -2.79 5.31
CA ALA A 101 -2.25 -3.56 4.11
C ALA A 101 -2.81 -2.86 2.87
N ILE A 102 -1.98 -2.78 1.83
CA ILE A 102 -2.39 -2.29 0.52
C ILE A 102 -1.94 -3.25 -0.57
N TYR A 103 -2.75 -3.34 -1.59
CA TYR A 103 -2.32 -3.81 -2.90
C TYR A 103 -2.06 -2.61 -3.79
N ILE A 104 -1.07 -2.72 -4.66
CA ILE A 104 -0.75 -1.71 -5.65
C ILE A 104 -0.95 -2.33 -7.02
N GLN A 105 -1.91 -1.80 -7.77
CA GLN A 105 -2.18 -2.26 -9.13
C GLN A 105 -1.23 -1.60 -10.11
N PHE A 106 -0.59 -2.43 -10.92
CA PHE A 106 0.28 -1.98 -12.00
C PHE A 106 -0.30 -2.38 -13.35
N THR A 107 -0.41 -1.43 -14.27
CA THR A 107 -0.81 -1.71 -15.65
C THR A 107 0.09 -0.92 -16.59
N GLN A 108 0.67 -1.60 -17.59
CA GLN A 108 1.54 -0.99 -18.61
C GLN A 108 2.65 -0.11 -18.02
N GLY A 109 3.22 -0.52 -16.88
CA GLY A 109 4.31 0.20 -16.23
C GLY A 109 3.91 1.49 -15.51
N LYS A 110 2.65 1.60 -15.09
CA LYS A 110 2.16 2.68 -14.23
C LYS A 110 1.36 2.11 -13.07
N ILE A 111 1.43 2.78 -11.92
CA ILE A 111 0.49 2.55 -10.83
C ILE A 111 -0.86 3.09 -11.27
N THR A 112 -1.83 2.20 -11.42
CA THR A 112 -3.20 2.54 -11.84
C THR A 112 -4.18 2.53 -10.68
N ASP A 113 -3.85 1.88 -9.57
CA ASP A 113 -4.66 1.89 -8.36
C ASP A 113 -3.82 1.51 -7.13
N ILE A 114 -4.27 1.94 -5.95
CA ILE A 114 -3.78 1.53 -4.63
C ILE A 114 -5.02 1.36 -3.76
N PHE A 115 -5.26 0.13 -3.28
CA PHE A 115 -6.40 -0.13 -2.41
C PHE A 115 -6.01 -0.88 -1.15
N LYS A 116 -6.73 -0.57 -0.07
CA LYS A 116 -6.61 -1.30 1.19
C LYS A 116 -7.06 -2.75 1.00
N CYS A 117 -6.25 -3.72 1.41
CA CYS A 117 -6.67 -5.10 1.50
C CYS A 117 -6.81 -5.56 2.96
N ALA A 118 -7.74 -6.49 3.21
CA ALA A 118 -7.84 -7.22 4.45
C ALA A 118 -6.81 -8.36 4.51
N ILE A 119 -6.20 -8.50 5.68
CA ILE A 119 -5.33 -9.63 6.03
C ILE A 119 -6.05 -10.38 7.14
N LYS A 120 -6.82 -11.41 6.80
CA LYS A 120 -7.42 -12.31 7.78
C LYS A 120 -6.48 -13.50 8.00
N SER A 121 -6.53 -14.09 9.19
CA SER A 121 -5.72 -15.26 9.56
C SER A 121 -6.17 -16.57 8.91
N HIS A 122 -7.26 -16.58 8.13
CA HIS A 122 -7.81 -17.80 7.56
C HIS A 122 -7.75 -17.80 6.03
N MET A 123 -6.95 -18.73 5.52
CA MET A 123 -6.77 -19.08 4.10
C MET A 123 -8.08 -19.45 3.36
N PHE A 124 -9.20 -19.62 4.08
CA PHE A 124 -10.51 -20.02 3.53
C PHE A 124 -11.41 -18.85 3.13
N ASP A 125 -11.07 -17.59 3.47
CA ASP A 125 -11.87 -16.40 3.10
C ASP A 125 -11.85 -16.07 1.60
N CYS A 126 -11.01 -16.79 0.85
CA CYS A 126 -10.77 -16.65 -0.58
C CYS A 126 -11.64 -17.55 -1.46
N LEU A 127 -12.47 -18.41 -0.86
CA LEU A 127 -13.38 -19.28 -1.60
C LEU A 127 -14.65 -18.51 -1.97
N PRO A 128 -15.12 -18.62 -3.23
CA PRO A 128 -16.49 -18.18 -3.54
C PRO A 128 -17.50 -18.99 -2.71
N PRO A 129 -18.70 -18.43 -2.43
CA PRO A 129 -19.77 -19.13 -1.72
C PRO A 129 -20.21 -20.42 -2.43
#